data_AF-A0A1N6PHX2-F1
#
_entry.id   AF-A0A1N6PHX2-F1
#
_cell.length_a   1.000
_cell.length_b   1.000
_cell.length_c   1.000
_cell.angle_alpha   90.00
_cell.angle_beta   90.00
_cell.angle_gamma   90.00
#
_symmetry.space_group_name_H-M   'P 1'
#
loop_
_entity.id
_entity.type
_entity.pdbx_description
1 polymer ?
#
loop_
_entity_poly.entity_id
_entity_poly.type
_entity_poly.pdbx_seq_one_letter_code
_entity_poly.pdbx_strand_id
1 'polypeptide(L)'
;METAGTALDCAAWKAMLDREGLAAADASVGVLTKDAFSARRGRVLVWRGTSGGASVALRDFCGDFDADVAMLLVADHDALAAVVEQGLAEVPQLVRRGRLHPYMLRSLDGLEAAGLADFVEDFGLVFPRH
;
A
#
# COMPACT_ATOMS: atom_id res chain seq x y z
N MET A 1 17.00 -14.22 15.57
CA MET A 1 16.94 -14.13 14.09
C MET A 1 15.83 -13.14 13.80
N GLU A 2 16.21 -11.86 13.73
CA GLU A 2 15.28 -10.74 13.72
C GLU A 2 15.16 -10.25 12.27
N THR A 3 14.34 -10.92 11.47
CA THR A 3 13.96 -10.50 10.12
C THR A 3 12.82 -9.46 10.19
N ALA A 4 12.98 -8.44 11.05
CA ALA A 4 11.96 -7.41 11.24
C ALA A 4 12.27 -6.09 10.48
N GLY A 5 13.40 -6.01 9.78
CA GLY A 5 13.89 -4.75 9.19
C GLY A 5 13.57 -4.50 7.71
N THR A 6 13.08 -5.48 6.94
CA THR A 6 13.06 -5.40 5.46
C THR A 6 11.70 -5.14 4.83
N ALA A 7 10.59 -5.36 5.55
CA ALA A 7 9.25 -5.31 4.95
C ALA A 7 8.84 -3.90 4.47
N LEU A 8 9.39 -2.84 5.07
CA LEU A 8 9.13 -1.43 4.69
C LEU A 8 10.40 -0.76 4.12
N ASP A 9 11.27 -1.53 3.47
CA ASP A 9 12.46 -1.00 2.79
C ASP A 9 12.05 -0.20 1.54
N CYS A 10 12.28 1.11 1.56
CA CYS A 10 11.88 2.00 0.47
C CYS A 10 12.55 1.67 -0.87
N ALA A 11 13.79 1.20 -0.86
CA ALA A 11 14.53 0.88 -2.08
C ALA A 11 13.97 -0.40 -2.72
N ALA A 12 13.68 -1.41 -1.91
CA ALA A 12 13.08 -2.66 -2.39
C ALA A 12 11.68 -2.43 -2.95
N TRP A 13 10.84 -1.66 -2.23
CA TRP A 13 9.52 -1.27 -2.73
C TRP A 13 9.62 -0.45 -4.01
N LYS A 14 10.51 0.55 -4.07
CA LYS A 14 10.68 1.35 -5.29
C LYS A 14 11.10 0.47 -6.48
N ALA A 15 12.07 -0.42 -6.30
CA ALA A 15 12.54 -1.30 -7.36
C ALA A 15 11.46 -2.26 -7.86
N MET A 16 10.58 -2.74 -6.97
CA MET A 16 9.42 -3.54 -7.34
C MET A 16 8.40 -2.70 -8.13
N LEU A 17 8.00 -1.54 -7.61
CA LEU A 17 6.98 -0.68 -8.23
C LEU A 17 7.43 -0.10 -9.58
N ASP A 18 8.72 0.21 -9.73
CA ASP A 18 9.30 0.64 -11.02
C ASP A 18 9.22 -0.47 -12.07
N ARG A 19 9.35 -1.75 -11.67
CA ARG A 19 9.23 -2.92 -12.56
C ARG A 19 7.78 -3.16 -13.00
N GLU A 20 6.83 -2.92 -12.10
CA GLU A 20 5.39 -3.03 -12.39
C GLU A 20 4.91 -1.94 -13.37
N GLY A 21 5.63 -0.82 -13.48
CA GLY A 21 5.31 0.24 -14.44
C GLY A 21 4.05 1.02 -14.08
N LEU A 22 3.93 1.44 -12.81
CA LEU A 22 2.77 2.15 -12.31
C LEU A 22 2.44 3.43 -13.11
N ALA A 23 1.16 3.60 -13.43
CA ALA A 23 0.62 4.85 -13.94
C ALA A 23 0.78 5.98 -12.91
N ALA A 24 0.92 7.21 -13.40
CA ALA A 24 0.98 8.37 -12.53
C ALA A 24 -0.34 8.56 -11.77
N ALA A 25 -0.25 8.80 -10.46
CA ALA A 25 -1.39 9.01 -9.58
C ALA A 25 -1.23 10.28 -8.73
N ASP A 26 -2.34 10.96 -8.48
CA ASP A 26 -2.39 12.17 -7.66
C ASP A 26 -2.51 11.88 -6.16
N ALA A 27 -2.81 10.63 -5.82
CA ALA A 27 -2.83 10.14 -4.45
C ALA A 27 -1.85 8.98 -4.24
N SER A 28 -1.51 8.78 -2.97
CA SER A 28 -0.58 7.76 -2.52
C SER A 28 -1.32 6.60 -1.84
N VAL A 29 -0.69 5.44 -1.89
CA VAL A 29 -1.05 4.24 -1.13
C VAL A 29 -0.11 4.11 0.06
N GLY A 30 -0.66 3.94 1.26
CA GLY A 30 0.09 3.66 2.47
C GLY A 30 0.22 2.15 2.72
N VAL A 31 1.35 1.73 3.25
CA VAL A 31 1.65 0.36 3.65
C VAL A 31 2.11 0.35 5.11
N LEU A 32 1.43 -0.47 5.91
CA LEU A 32 1.64 -0.56 7.35
C LEU A 32 1.70 -2.02 7.80
N THR A 33 2.45 -2.24 8.88
CA THR A 33 2.37 -3.50 9.61
C THR A 33 1.11 -3.53 10.47
N LYS A 34 0.54 -4.73 10.71
CA LYS A 34 -0.60 -4.89 11.63
C LYS A 34 -0.30 -4.36 13.03
N ASP A 35 0.93 -4.53 13.52
CA ASP A 35 1.37 -4.01 14.82
C ASP A 35 1.31 -2.48 14.87
N ALA A 36 1.87 -1.80 13.86
CA ALA A 36 1.87 -0.34 13.80
C ALA A 36 0.45 0.22 13.66
N PHE A 37 -0.40 -0.43 12.85
CA PHE A 37 -1.80 -0.06 12.69
C PHE A 37 -2.58 -0.21 14.00
N SER A 38 -2.44 -1.34 14.69
CA SER A 38 -3.13 -1.63 15.95
C SER A 38 -2.67 -0.72 17.09
N ALA A 39 -1.37 -0.43 17.15
CA ALA A 39 -0.79 0.49 18.13
C ALA A 39 -1.07 1.97 17.79
N ARG A 40 -1.63 2.26 16.60
CA ARG A 40 -1.81 3.62 16.06
C ARG A 40 -0.52 4.44 16.08
N ARG A 41 0.63 3.77 15.95
CA ARG A 41 1.95 4.40 16.01
C ARG A 41 2.98 3.54 15.29
N GLY A 42 3.90 4.18 14.57
CA GLY A 42 5.02 3.50 13.92
C GLY A 42 5.46 4.23 12.66
N ARG A 43 5.74 3.46 11.60
CA ARG A 43 6.12 3.98 10.29
C ARG A 43 5.16 3.48 9.23
N VAL A 44 4.80 4.35 8.30
CA VAL A 44 4.03 4.01 7.10
C VAL A 44 4.91 4.23 5.88
N LEU A 45 5.02 3.23 5.02
CA LEU A 45 5.61 3.40 3.70
C LEU A 45 4.53 3.92 2.77
N VAL A 46 4.77 5.06 2.14
CA VAL A 46 3.83 5.71 1.25
C VAL A 46 4.42 5.68 -0.14
N TRP A 47 3.64 5.19 -1.11
CA TRP A 47 4.07 5.13 -2.50
C TRP A 47 3.00 5.63 -3.45
N ARG A 48 3.44 6.13 -4.60
CA ARG A 48 2.58 6.50 -5.74
C ARG A 48 3.34 6.36 -7.06
N GLY A 49 2.63 6.12 -8.16
CA GLY A 49 3.21 6.25 -9.48
C GLY A 49 3.43 7.72 -9.85
N THR A 50 4.50 8.02 -10.59
CA THR A 50 4.78 9.34 -11.15
C THR A 50 5.24 9.20 -12.60
N SER A 51 5.33 10.31 -13.33
CA SER A 51 5.87 10.31 -14.70
C SER A 51 7.33 9.83 -14.79
N GLY A 52 8.07 9.83 -13.68
CA GLY A 52 9.47 9.37 -13.59
C GLY A 52 9.63 8.01 -12.91
N GLY A 53 8.56 7.22 -12.79
CA GLY A 53 8.52 5.98 -12.03
C GLY A 53 7.92 6.13 -10.63
N ALA A 54 8.04 5.11 -9.81
CA ALA A 54 7.45 5.09 -8.49
C ALA A 54 8.16 6.06 -7.53
N SER A 55 7.37 6.85 -6.81
CA SER A 55 7.82 7.61 -5.64
C SER A 55 7.50 6.80 -4.40
N VAL A 56 8.50 6.59 -3.53
CA VAL A 56 8.36 5.83 -2.28
C VAL A 56 9.03 6.60 -1.16
N ALA A 57 8.35 6.74 -0.03
CA ALA A 57 8.88 7.40 1.15
C ALA A 57 8.38 6.73 2.43
N LEU A 58 9.20 6.74 3.48
CA LEU A 58 8.80 6.27 4.81
C LEU A 58 8.43 7.46 5.69
N ARG A 59 7.18 7.55 6.11
CA ARG A 59 6.67 8.62 6.99
C ARG A 59 6.42 8.09 8.41
N ASP A 60 6.41 8.98 9.38
CA ASP A 60 5.96 8.65 10.72
C ASP A 60 4.43 8.51 10.73
N PHE A 61 3.92 7.51 11.45
CA PHE A 61 2.50 7.28 11.63
C PHE A 61 2.16 7.43 13.11
N CYS A 62 1.18 8.30 13.42
CA CYS A 62 0.71 8.59 14.78
C CYS A 62 -0.82 8.51 14.87
N GLY A 63 -1.43 7.60 14.12
CA GLY A 63 -2.88 7.35 14.17
C GLY A 63 -3.70 8.11 13.12
N ASP A 64 -3.06 8.98 12.35
CA ASP A 64 -3.62 9.75 11.23
C ASP A 64 -2.68 9.69 10.02
N PHE A 65 -3.21 10.05 8.84
CA PHE A 65 -2.49 10.07 7.58
C PHE A 65 -2.57 11.44 6.93
N ASP A 66 -1.53 11.80 6.19
CA ASP A 66 -1.53 12.98 5.34
C ASP A 66 -2.64 12.88 4.29
N ALA A 67 -3.17 14.03 3.87
CA ALA A 67 -4.29 14.10 2.94
C ALA A 67 -4.02 13.43 1.59
N ASP A 68 -2.75 13.27 1.18
CA ASP A 68 -2.37 12.60 -0.07
C ASP A 68 -2.54 11.07 -0.01
N VAL A 69 -2.63 10.46 1.18
CA VAL A 69 -2.81 9.01 1.31
C VAL A 69 -4.30 8.69 1.15
N ALA A 70 -4.65 7.99 0.08
CA ALA A 70 -6.05 7.69 -0.23
C ALA A 70 -6.49 6.29 0.17
N MET A 71 -5.55 5.37 0.37
CA MET A 71 -5.82 4.02 0.84
C MET A 71 -4.62 3.42 1.57
N LEU A 72 -4.88 2.35 2.33
CA LEU A 72 -3.89 1.63 3.12
C LEU A 72 -3.91 0.14 2.79
N LEU A 73 -2.74 -0.47 2.81
CA LEU A 73 -2.53 -1.92 2.83
C LEU A 73 -1.90 -2.29 4.18
N VAL A 74 -2.61 -3.09 4.98
CA VAL A 74 -2.16 -3.48 6.33
C VAL A 74 -1.94 -5.00 6.38
N ALA A 75 -0.72 -5.43 6.66
CA ALA A 75 -0.37 -6.84 6.69
C ALA A 75 0.76 -7.14 7.70
N ASP A 76 1.06 -8.41 7.93
CA ASP A 76 2.25 -8.81 8.70
C ASP A 76 3.51 -8.68 7.83
N HIS A 77 4.69 -8.62 8.47
CA HIS A 77 5.97 -8.47 7.78
C HIS A 77 6.17 -9.49 6.66
N ASP A 78 5.85 -10.77 6.89
CA ASP A 78 6.01 -11.83 5.89
C ASP A 78 5.09 -11.64 4.66
N ALA A 79 3.88 -11.10 4.88
CA ALA A 79 2.97 -10.82 3.77
C ALA A 79 3.44 -9.63 2.95
N LEU A 80 3.97 -8.58 3.60
CA LEU A 80 4.58 -7.44 2.90
C LEU A 80 5.85 -7.84 2.14
N ALA A 81 6.68 -8.70 2.73
CA ALA A 81 7.87 -9.24 2.07
C ALA A 81 7.49 -10.02 0.80
N ALA A 82 6.42 -10.82 0.85
CA ALA A 82 5.91 -11.52 -0.33
C ALA A 82 5.45 -10.55 -1.44
N VAL A 83 4.83 -9.42 -1.11
CA VAL A 83 4.47 -8.39 -2.11
C VAL A 83 5.71 -7.77 -2.75
N VAL A 84 6.74 -7.48 -1.97
CA VAL A 84 8.00 -6.92 -2.49
C VAL A 84 8.70 -7.92 -3.43
N GLU A 85 8.65 -9.21 -3.09
CA GLU A 85 9.30 -10.28 -3.86
C GLU A 85 8.53 -10.63 -5.14
N GLN A 86 7.22 -10.77 -5.04
CA GLN A 86 6.35 -11.30 -6.10
C GLN A 86 5.61 -10.21 -6.90
N GLY A 87 5.63 -8.97 -6.43
CA GLY A 87 4.95 -7.84 -7.06
C GLY A 87 3.51 -7.64 -6.57
N LEU A 88 2.87 -6.61 -7.12
CA LEU A 88 1.50 -6.23 -6.75
C LEU A 88 0.46 -7.30 -7.11
N ALA A 89 0.75 -8.14 -8.10
CA ALA A 89 -0.11 -9.26 -8.50
C ALA A 89 -0.37 -10.29 -7.38
N GLU A 90 0.44 -10.32 -6.31
CA GLU A 90 0.23 -11.20 -5.15
C GLU A 90 -0.79 -10.64 -4.14
N VAL A 91 -1.01 -9.32 -4.15
CA VAL A 91 -1.93 -8.64 -3.21
C VAL A 91 -3.35 -9.23 -3.23
N PRO A 92 -4.02 -9.51 -4.38
CA PRO A 92 -5.35 -10.09 -4.38
C PRO A 92 -5.41 -11.45 -3.66
N GLN A 93 -4.36 -12.27 -3.79
CA GLN A 93 -4.28 -13.55 -3.09
C GLN A 93 -4.14 -13.36 -1.58
N LEU A 94 -3.30 -12.42 -1.15
CA LEU A 94 -3.12 -12.10 0.26
C LEU A 94 -4.39 -11.49 0.89
N VAL A 95 -5.14 -10.70 0.14
CA VAL A 95 -6.46 -10.17 0.56
C VAL A 95 -7.45 -11.32 0.74
N ARG A 96 -7.60 -12.20 -0.26
CA ARG A 96 -8.50 -13.36 -0.20
C ARG A 96 -8.17 -14.31 0.96
N ARG A 97 -6.90 -14.41 1.34
CA ARG A 97 -6.42 -15.22 2.47
C ARG A 97 -6.51 -14.51 3.83
N GLY A 98 -6.97 -13.26 3.89
CA GLY A 98 -7.02 -12.47 5.13
C GLY A 98 -5.63 -12.14 5.70
N ARG A 99 -4.59 -12.15 4.87
CA ARG A 99 -3.21 -11.83 5.28
C ARG A 99 -2.88 -10.35 5.05
N LEU A 100 -3.52 -9.72 4.08
CA LEU A 100 -3.44 -8.30 3.78
C LEU A 100 -4.84 -7.69 3.84
N HIS A 101 -4.96 -6.54 4.50
CA HIS A 101 -6.22 -5.84 4.72
C HIS A 101 -6.16 -4.45 4.06
N PRO A 102 -6.95 -4.21 3.01
CA PRO A 102 -7.05 -2.91 2.36
C PRO A 102 -8.08 -2.03 3.07
N TYR A 103 -7.75 -0.75 3.26
CA TYR A 103 -8.65 0.25 3.83
C TYR A 103 -8.69 1.50 2.94
N MET A 104 -9.88 1.96 2.58
CA MET A 104 -10.03 3.23 1.86
C MET A 104 -10.07 4.40 2.85
N LEU A 105 -9.29 5.44 2.58
CA LEU A 105 -9.31 6.72 3.31
C LEU A 105 -10.09 7.79 2.54
N ARG A 106 -10.30 7.60 1.23
CA ARG A 106 -11.16 8.42 0.37
C ARG A 106 -12.32 7.59 -0.18
N SER A 107 -13.33 8.27 -0.73
CA SER A 107 -14.40 7.60 -1.49
C SER A 107 -13.87 6.93 -2.75
N LEU A 108 -14.65 6.01 -3.32
CA LEU A 108 -14.32 5.36 -4.59
C LEU A 108 -14.12 6.41 -5.71
N ASP A 109 -15.06 7.34 -5.87
CA ASP A 109 -14.94 8.45 -6.83
C ASP A 109 -13.64 9.27 -6.60
N GLY A 110 -13.22 9.42 -5.35
CA GLY A 110 -11.98 10.11 -4.98
C GLY A 110 -10.71 9.33 -5.28
N LEU A 111 -10.79 7.99 -5.32
CA LEU A 111 -9.70 7.11 -5.77
C LEU A 111 -9.62 7.09 -7.29
N GLU A 112 -10.76 7.02 -7.97
CA GLU A 112 -10.86 7.11 -9.43
C GLU A 112 -10.30 8.43 -9.95
N ALA A 113 -10.75 9.55 -9.37
CA ALA A 113 -10.23 10.88 -9.70
C ALA A 113 -8.74 11.05 -9.44
N ALA A 114 -8.16 10.24 -8.54
CA ALA A 114 -6.74 10.26 -8.23
C ALA A 114 -5.89 9.30 -9.09
N GLY A 115 -6.50 8.57 -10.03
CA GLY A 115 -5.82 7.61 -10.89
C GLY A 115 -5.53 6.26 -10.22
N LEU A 116 -6.27 5.92 -9.16
CA LEU A 116 -6.15 4.63 -8.46
C LEU A 116 -7.28 3.65 -8.80
N ALA A 117 -8.08 3.92 -9.84
CA ALA A 117 -9.21 3.08 -10.26
C ALA A 117 -8.78 1.65 -10.58
N ASP A 118 -7.83 1.49 -11.51
CA ASP A 118 -7.30 0.20 -11.94
C ASP A 118 -6.75 -0.60 -10.74
N PHE A 119 -6.06 0.11 -9.84
CA PHE A 119 -5.53 -0.48 -8.61
C PHE A 119 -6.66 -1.02 -7.72
N VAL A 120 -7.77 -0.29 -7.55
CA VAL A 120 -8.92 -0.77 -6.76
C VAL A 120 -9.62 -1.96 -7.42
N GLU A 121 -9.79 -1.93 -8.74
CA GLU A 121 -10.43 -3.00 -9.52
C GLU A 121 -9.60 -4.30 -9.48
N ASP A 122 -8.29 -4.21 -9.67
CA ASP A 122 -7.37 -5.34 -9.74
C ASP A 122 -7.32 -6.19 -8.45
N PHE A 123 -7.51 -5.56 -7.28
CA PHE A 123 -7.55 -6.31 -6.01
C PHE A 123 -8.91 -6.96 -5.73
N GLY A 124 -9.88 -6.81 -6.64
CA GLY A 124 -11.21 -7.36 -6.46
C GLY A 124 -11.82 -6.87 -5.15
N LEU A 125 -11.53 -5.62 -4.78
CA LEU A 125 -12.05 -5.00 -3.57
C LEU A 125 -13.54 -4.74 -3.78
N VAL A 126 -14.33 -5.78 -3.56
CA VAL A 126 -15.78 -5.65 -3.45
C VAL A 126 -16.04 -4.98 -2.11
N PHE A 127 -15.98 -3.66 -2.11
CA PHE A 127 -16.32 -2.88 -0.93
C PHE A 127 -17.84 -2.90 -0.76
N PRO A 128 -18.37 -3.30 0.41
CA PRO A 128 -19.76 -3.06 0.71
C PRO A 128 -19.98 -1.53 0.70
N ARG A 129 -20.88 -1.06 -0.16
CA ARG A 129 -21.42 0.32 -0.09
C ARG A 129 -22.15 0.42 1.25
N HIS A 130 -21.57 1.12 2.23
CA HIS A 130 -22.24 1.49 3.47
C HIS A 130 -22.68 2.96 3.40
#